data_AF-A0A329BTW5-F1
#
_entry.id   AF-A0A329BTW5-F1
#
_cell.length_a   1.000
_cell.length_b   1.000
_cell.length_c   1.000
_cell.angle_alpha   90.00
_cell.angle_beta   90.00
_cell.angle_gamma   90.00
#
_symmetry.space_group_name_H-M   'P 1'
#
loop_
_entity.id
_entity.type
_entity.pdbx_description
1 polymer ?
#
loop_
_entity_poly.entity_id
_entity_poly.type
_entity_poly.pdbx_seq_one_letter_code
_entity_poly.pdbx_strand_id
1 'polypeptide(L)'
;MFAWQTPLSSAWQDSLVSPVRGEALGVDSLLLTGATGFIGGNLLVTLINAGLAGRLVCLVRGVSVADALARLRASAVRSVA
;
A
#
# COMPACT_ATOMS: atom_id res chain seq x y z
N MET A 1 24.67 -11.66 -6.23
CA MET A 1 23.24 -11.87 -6.53
C MET A 1 22.50 -11.87 -5.20
N PHE A 2 21.84 -10.77 -4.83
CA PHE A 2 21.12 -10.69 -3.56
C PHE A 2 19.72 -11.29 -3.73
N ALA A 3 19.53 -12.50 -3.20
CA ALA A 3 18.24 -13.16 -3.14
C ALA A 3 17.49 -12.64 -1.90
N TRP A 4 16.56 -11.71 -2.09
CA TRP A 4 15.57 -11.35 -1.07
C TRP A 4 14.53 -12.47 -0.97
N GLN A 5 14.89 -13.58 -0.32
CA GLN A 5 13.96 -14.65 0.02
C GLN A 5 13.49 -14.45 1.46
N THR A 6 12.71 -13.40 1.70
CA THR A 6 11.84 -13.42 2.87
C THR A 6 10.73 -14.42 2.54
N PRO A 7 10.54 -15.51 3.30
CA PRO A 7 9.40 -16.38 3.10
C PRO A 7 8.14 -15.52 3.20
N LEU A 8 7.33 -15.49 2.15
CA LEU A 8 6.01 -14.88 2.22
C LEU A 8 5.21 -15.72 3.21
N SER A 9 5.11 -15.27 4.46
CA SER A 9 4.27 -15.90 5.47
C SER A 9 2.84 -15.94 4.93
N SER A 10 2.16 -17.09 4.99
CA SER A 10 0.75 -17.21 4.65
C SER A 10 -0.17 -16.80 5.79
N ALA A 11 0.35 -16.34 6.94
CA ALA A 11 -0.44 -15.94 8.09
C ALA A 11 -1.45 -14.80 7.79
N TRP A 12 -1.19 -14.01 6.74
CA TRP A 12 -2.16 -13.01 6.26
C TRP A 12 -3.42 -13.65 5.66
N GLN A 13 -3.33 -14.86 5.09
CA GLN A 13 -4.48 -15.55 4.50
C GLN A 13 -5.48 -15.96 5.58
N ASP A 14 -4.99 -16.55 6.67
CA ASP A 14 -5.83 -16.92 7.82
C ASP A 14 -6.49 -15.69 8.46
N SER A 15 -5.81 -14.54 8.41
CA SER A 15 -6.30 -13.28 8.95
C SER A 15 -7.41 -12.64 8.12
N LEU A 16 -7.49 -12.93 6.80
CA LEU A 16 -8.56 -12.41 5.93
C LEU A 16 -9.90 -13.14 6.11
N VAL A 17 -9.89 -14.34 6.72
CA VAL A 17 -11.07 -15.20 6.88
C VAL A 17 -11.61 -15.17 8.32
N SER A 18 -10.84 -14.62 9.28
CA SER A 18 -11.23 -14.59 10.68
C SER A 18 -12.25 -13.47 10.99
N PRO A 19 -13.44 -13.78 11.54
CA PRO A 19 -14.45 -12.79 11.93
C PRO A 19 -14.12 -12.07 13.25
N VAL A 20 -13.01 -12.43 13.90
CA VAL A 20 -12.60 -11.80 15.16
C VAL A 20 -11.92 -10.47 14.83
N ARG A 21 -12.58 -9.35 15.20
CA ARG A 21 -11.97 -8.02 15.31
C ARG A 21 -10.90 -8.01 16.42
N GLY A 22 -9.86 -8.83 16.27
CA GLY A 22 -8.63 -8.76 17.06
C GLY A 22 -7.72 -7.68 16.47
N GLU A 23 -6.84 -7.13 17.30
CA GLU A 23 -5.79 -6.13 17.01
C GLU A 23 -5.58 -5.79 15.53
N ALA A 24 -5.64 -4.49 15.20
CA ALA A 24 -5.54 -3.99 13.84
C ALA A 24 -4.46 -4.73 13.04
N LEU A 25 -4.88 -5.51 12.04
CA LEU A 25 -4.07 -6.29 11.10
C LEU A 25 -3.11 -5.44 10.23
N GLY A 26 -2.89 -4.19 10.62
CA GLY A 26 -2.06 -3.25 9.93
C GLY A 26 -0.58 -3.39 10.31
N VAL A 27 0.27 -2.91 9.43
CA VAL A 27 1.71 -2.79 9.68
C VAL A 27 2.04 -1.38 10.17
N ASP A 28 3.02 -1.23 11.05
CA ASP A 28 3.42 0.10 11.55
C ASP A 28 3.92 1.02 10.42
N SER A 29 4.63 0.46 9.45
CA SER A 29 5.18 1.19 8.31
C SER A 29 5.20 0.34 7.04
N LEU A 30 4.69 0.90 5.94
CA LEU A 30 4.66 0.26 4.62
C LEU A 30 5.29 1.18 3.57
N LEU A 31 6.20 0.63 2.76
CA LEU A 31 6.71 1.27 1.55
C LEU A 31 5.98 0.72 0.33
N LEU A 32 5.25 1.58 -0.38
CA LEU A 32 4.57 1.23 -1.61
C LEU A 32 5.29 1.83 -2.82
N THR A 33 5.75 0.98 -3.72
CA THR A 33 6.22 1.40 -5.05
C THR A 33 5.09 1.23 -6.08
N GLY A 34 5.19 1.88 -7.23
CA GLY A 34 4.21 1.70 -8.32
C GLY A 34 2.81 2.23 -8.02
N ALA A 35 2.64 3.03 -6.96
CA ALA A 35 1.35 3.60 -6.53
C ALA A 35 0.66 4.50 -7.57
N THR A 36 1.40 4.95 -8.60
CA THR A 36 0.82 5.71 -9.71
C THR A 36 0.22 4.83 -10.82
N GLY A 37 0.48 3.53 -10.82
CA GLY A 37 -0.04 2.57 -11.79
C GLY A 37 -1.47 2.12 -11.47
N PHE A 38 -2.07 1.30 -12.35
CA PHE A 38 -3.46 0.85 -12.19
C PHE A 38 -3.69 0.05 -10.91
N ILE A 39 -2.94 -1.04 -10.70
CA ILE A 39 -3.04 -1.87 -9.49
C ILE A 39 -2.55 -1.11 -8.26
N GLY A 40 -1.39 -0.45 -8.36
CA GLY A 40 -0.79 0.26 -7.24
C GLY A 40 -1.63 1.42 -6.71
N GLY A 41 -2.37 2.12 -7.58
CA GLY A 41 -3.31 3.18 -7.18
C GLY A 41 -4.51 2.64 -6.41
N ASN A 42 -5.08 1.52 -6.86
CA ASN A 42 -6.15 0.83 -6.13
C ASN A 42 -5.65 0.29 -4.79
N LEU A 43 -4.46 -0.30 -4.75
CA LEU A 43 -3.84 -0.80 -3.53
C LEU A 43 -3.61 0.33 -2.51
N LEU A 44 -3.10 1.49 -2.96
CA LEU A 44 -2.95 2.69 -2.14
C LEU A 44 -4.27 3.09 -1.47
N VAL A 45 -5.34 3.22 -2.26
CA VAL A 45 -6.67 3.62 -1.76
C VAL A 45 -7.19 2.59 -0.75
N THR A 46 -7.11 1.30 -1.08
CA THR A 46 -7.54 0.22 -0.19
C THR A 46 -6.77 0.23 1.14
N LEU A 47 -5.43 0.35 1.10
CA LEU A 47 -4.60 0.37 2.31
C LEU A 47 -4.95 1.55 3.23
N ILE A 48 -5.19 2.73 2.65
CA ILE A 48 -5.60 3.93 3.41
C ILE A 48 -6.99 3.72 4.00
N ASN A 49 -7.97 3.33 3.19
CA ASN A 49 -9.37 3.22 3.62
C ASN A 49 -9.58 2.11 4.66
N ALA A 50 -8.83 1.01 4.55
CA ALA A 50 -8.89 -0.10 5.50
C ALA A 50 -8.03 0.13 6.76
N GLY A 51 -7.26 1.24 6.83
CA GLY A 51 -6.41 1.53 7.98
C GLY A 51 -5.30 0.51 8.21
N LEU A 52 -4.81 -0.14 7.14
CA LEU A 52 -3.87 -1.26 7.22
C LEU A 52 -2.40 -0.84 7.38
N ALA A 53 -2.12 0.46 7.47
CA ALA A 53 -0.78 0.97 7.72
C ALA A 53 -0.80 2.20 8.63
N GLY A 54 -0.03 2.17 9.73
CA GLY A 54 0.16 3.34 10.60
C GLY A 54 0.90 4.46 9.88
N ARG A 55 1.90 4.10 9.06
CA ARG A 55 2.63 5.01 8.17
C ARG A 55 2.77 4.41 6.78
N LEU A 56 2.33 5.14 5.76
CA LEU A 56 2.48 4.75 4.36
C LEU A 56 3.43 5.70 3.63
N VAL A 57 4.51 5.16 3.07
CA VAL A 57 5.47 5.91 2.24
C VAL A 57 5.35 5.42 0.80
N CYS A 58 5.18 6.33 -0.14
CA CYS A 58 5.12 5.98 -1.57
C CYS A 58 6.39 6.40 -2.30
N LEU A 59 7.05 5.46 -2.96
CA LEU A 59 8.13 5.78 -3.90
C LEU A 59 7.52 6.10 -5.28
N VAL A 60 7.65 7.35 -5.69
CA VAL A 60 7.03 7.86 -6.92
C VAL A 60 8.10 8.53 -7.76
N ARG A 61 8.12 8.21 -9.06
CA ARG A 61 8.95 8.95 -10.03
C ARG A 61 8.44 10.37 -10.12
N GLY A 62 9.31 11.35 -10.01
CA GLY A 62 8.98 12.76 -10.18
C GLY A 62 10.23 13.65 -10.12
N VAL A 63 10.13 14.87 -10.62
CA VAL A 63 11.25 15.84 -10.61
C VAL A 63 11.35 16.60 -9.28
N SER A 64 10.31 16.51 -8.45
CA SER A 64 10.26 17.05 -7.10
C SER A 64 9.25 16.28 -6.26
N VAL A 65 9.27 16.50 -4.94
CA VAL A 65 8.26 15.94 -4.03
C VAL A 65 6.85 16.43 -4.39
N ALA A 66 6.72 17.69 -4.80
CA ALA A 66 5.43 18.26 -5.19
C ALA A 66 4.87 17.60 -6.47
N ASP A 67 5.72 17.38 -7.48
CA ASP A 67 5.36 16.65 -8.71
C ASP A 67 4.95 15.20 -8.39
N ALA A 68 5.76 14.50 -7.60
CA ALA A 68 5.46 13.15 -7.15
C ALA A 68 4.11 13.04 -6.43
N LEU A 69 3.83 13.98 -5.52
CA LEU A 69 2.55 14.04 -4.78
C LEU A 69 1.36 14.33 -5.71
N ALA A 70 1.51 15.25 -6.66
CA ALA A 70 0.47 15.57 -7.63
C ALA A 70 0.12 14.35 -8.50
N ARG A 71 1.13 13.62 -8.98
CA ARG A 71 0.95 12.38 -9.75
C ARG A 71 0.25 11.29 -8.93
N LEU A 72 0.66 11.12 -7.67
CA LEU A 72 0.07 10.15 -6.75
C LEU A 72 -1.43 10.44 -6.51
N ARG A 73 -1.78 11.71 -6.24
CA ARG A 73 -3.17 12.15 -6.04
C ARG A 73 -4.02 11.94 -7.29
N ALA A 74 -3.50 12.31 -8.45
CA ALA A 74 -4.20 12.10 -9.72
C ALA A 74 -4.50 10.61 -9.96
N SER A 75 -3.57 9.71 -9.61
CA SER A 75 -3.81 8.26 -9.69
C SER A 75 -4.84 7.78 -8.67
N ALA A 76 -4.78 8.25 -7.43
CA ALA A 76 -5.74 7.86 -6.39
C ALA A 76 -7.19 8.24 -6.78
N VAL A 77 -7.41 9.43 -7.34
CA VAL A 77 -8.75 9.85 -7.80
C VAL A 77 -9.31 8.92 -8.89
N ARG A 78 -8.46 8.49 -9.83
CA ARG A 78 -8.88 7.54 -10.89
C ARG A 78 -9.20 6.14 -10.36
N SER A 79 -8.71 5.77 -9.18
CA SER A 79 -8.94 4.46 -8.57
C SER A 79 -10.25 4.40 -7.75
N VAL A 80 -10.93 5.53 -7.57
CA VAL A 80 -12.24 5.61 -6.87
C VAL A 80 -13.40 5.85 -7.84
N ALA A 81 -13.09 6.17 -9.11
CA ALA A 81 -14.06 6.35 -10.19
C ALA A 81 -14.35 5.02 -10.90
#